data_AF-A0A0N5B998-F1
#
_entry.id   AF-A0A0N5B998-F1
#
_cell.length_a   1.000
_cell.length_b   1.000
_cell.length_c   1.000
_cell.angle_alpha   90.00
_cell.angle_beta   90.00
_cell.angle_gamma   90.00
#
_symmetry.space_group_name_H-M   'P 1'
#
loop_
_entity.id
_entity.type
_entity.pdbx_description
1 polymer ?
#
loop_
_entity_poly.entity_id
_entity_poly.type
_entity_poly.pdbx_seq_one_letter_code
_entity_poly.pdbx_strand_id
1 'polypeptide(L)'
;MPSTKNSTFPIDSLPGDVLLVILRKLEWGDIYNIRLTTKYLNFFVVENYERLPKSEAIEIKISSCYRENEPFKRVEFSCICADKSIEILEDVVIGGNNEIIFPKIKRYLREVDLTNVESVEISTVGDSIVFDILSPYIENGGTIKSLTITANKCPSFSSFSNFIQKIRYVEVLIFSKLCFPNQEIPSDYVLPMIDKMTNLHITECSCTHFVNKKMILDIFDNNEDLTDLTILSKCTDFKGELIEKIKEREIMCYDDETNHDKYVLCLPETCRIDPQREYVKYFSENFTEMRSRIGAFNDIICVSRYCSPCKKHSTITLSYMKSSVFYDPSCDSLI
;
A
#
# COMPACT_ATOMS: atom_id res chain seq x y z
N MET A 1 -45.56 -54.10 5.97
CA MET A 1 -44.65 -52.99 6.32
C MET A 1 -43.65 -52.82 5.18
N PRO A 2 -43.67 -51.71 4.42
CA PRO A 2 -42.68 -51.48 3.37
C PRO A 2 -41.36 -51.11 4.04
N SER A 3 -40.29 -51.84 3.75
CA SER A 3 -38.95 -51.45 4.15
C SER A 3 -38.53 -50.23 3.34
N THR A 4 -38.42 -49.08 3.99
CA THR A 4 -37.74 -47.91 3.43
C THR A 4 -36.29 -48.27 3.22
N LYS A 5 -35.94 -48.70 2.00
CA LYS A 5 -34.55 -48.80 1.56
C LYS A 5 -33.98 -47.38 1.57
N ASN A 6 -33.27 -47.03 2.63
CA ASN A 6 -32.42 -45.84 2.65
C ASN A 6 -31.34 -46.04 1.59
N SER A 7 -31.55 -45.53 0.39
CA SER A 7 -30.52 -45.48 -0.63
C SER A 7 -29.48 -44.45 -0.19
N THR A 8 -28.40 -44.92 0.42
CA THR A 8 -27.23 -44.10 0.70
C THR A 8 -26.51 -43.84 -0.63
N PHE A 9 -26.63 -42.62 -1.14
CA PHE A 9 -25.87 -42.17 -2.31
C PHE A 9 -24.56 -41.56 -1.79
N PRO A 10 -23.41 -42.20 -2.00
CA PRO A 10 -22.17 -41.75 -1.40
C PRO A 10 -21.64 -40.54 -2.21
N ILE A 11 -21.17 -39.51 -1.52
CA ILE A 11 -20.83 -38.21 -2.14
C ILE A 11 -19.68 -38.30 -3.15
N ASP A 12 -18.80 -39.30 -2.98
CA ASP A 12 -17.70 -39.64 -3.88
C ASP A 12 -18.16 -40.26 -5.21
N SER A 13 -19.44 -40.62 -5.33
CA SER A 13 -20.03 -41.06 -6.60
C SER A 13 -20.55 -39.91 -7.48
N LEU A 14 -20.52 -38.67 -6.98
CA LEU A 14 -20.86 -37.50 -7.79
C LEU A 14 -19.78 -37.19 -8.82
N PRO A 15 -20.14 -36.81 -10.06
CA PRO A 15 -19.18 -36.24 -11.01
C PRO A 15 -18.53 -34.99 -10.42
N GLY A 16 -17.22 -34.81 -10.67
CA GLY A 16 -16.45 -33.69 -10.13
C GLY A 16 -17.06 -32.31 -10.45
N ASP A 17 -17.60 -32.12 -11.65
CA ASP A 17 -18.24 -30.85 -12.02
C ASP A 17 -19.50 -30.56 -11.18
N VAL A 18 -20.27 -31.60 -10.85
CA VAL A 18 -21.46 -31.47 -9.99
C VAL A 18 -21.04 -31.10 -8.57
N LEU A 19 -20.01 -31.78 -8.04
CA LEU A 19 -19.46 -31.47 -6.72
C LEU A 19 -18.92 -30.03 -6.67
N LEU A 20 -18.22 -29.57 -7.70
CA LEU A 20 -17.72 -28.19 -7.78
C LEU A 20 -18.86 -27.16 -7.79
N VAL A 21 -19.94 -27.43 -8.53
CA VAL A 21 -21.14 -26.56 -8.54
C VAL A 21 -21.77 -26.49 -7.16
N ILE A 22 -21.85 -27.61 -6.44
CA ILE A 22 -22.37 -27.65 -5.06
C ILE A 22 -21.48 -26.82 -4.14
N LEU A 23 -20.16 -27.06 -4.14
CA LEU A 23 -19.23 -26.38 -3.24
C LEU A 23 -19.15 -24.87 -3.49
N ARG A 24 -19.34 -24.41 -4.73
CA ARG A 24 -19.41 -22.98 -5.07
C ARG A 24 -20.59 -22.24 -4.44
N LYS A 25 -21.60 -22.96 -3.93
CA LYS A 25 -22.77 -22.37 -3.26
C LYS A 25 -22.61 -22.29 -1.75
N LEU A 26 -21.50 -22.80 -1.21
CA LEU A 26 -21.23 -22.82 0.23
C LEU A 26 -20.37 -21.63 0.64
N GLU A 27 -20.47 -21.26 1.90
CA GLU A 27 -19.56 -20.30 2.51
C GLU A 27 -18.19 -20.95 2.78
N TRP A 28 -17.14 -20.13 2.89
CA TRP A 28 -15.78 -20.63 3.11
C TRP A 28 -15.67 -21.52 4.36
N GLY A 29 -16.36 -21.17 5.45
CA GLY A 29 -16.36 -21.98 6.68
C GLY A 29 -16.90 -23.40 6.46
N ASP A 30 -17.93 -23.56 5.64
CA ASP A 30 -18.48 -24.85 5.27
C ASP A 30 -17.51 -25.64 4.37
N ILE A 31 -16.91 -24.97 3.39
CA ILE A 31 -15.88 -25.58 2.53
C ILE A 31 -14.69 -26.06 3.36
N TYR A 32 -14.27 -25.27 4.34
CA TYR A 32 -13.22 -25.64 5.28
C TYR A 32 -13.61 -26.89 6.08
N ASN A 33 -14.81 -26.93 6.66
CA ASN A 33 -15.31 -28.09 7.39
C ASN A 33 -15.41 -29.35 6.50
N ILE A 34 -15.83 -29.22 5.25
CA ILE A 34 -15.91 -30.31 4.27
C ILE A 34 -14.54 -30.96 4.05
N ARG A 35 -13.46 -30.17 4.01
CA ARG A 35 -12.09 -30.72 3.89
C ARG A 35 -11.72 -31.64 5.04
N LEU A 36 -12.23 -31.36 6.24
CA LEU A 36 -11.91 -32.14 7.44
C LEU A 36 -12.65 -33.48 7.49
N THR A 37 -13.64 -33.70 6.62
CA THR A 37 -14.47 -34.91 6.65
C THR A 37 -13.78 -36.15 6.06
N THR A 38 -13.15 -36.03 4.89
CA THR A 38 -12.53 -37.17 4.16
C THR A 38 -11.32 -36.74 3.34
N LYS A 39 -10.41 -37.69 3.06
CA LYS A 39 -9.24 -37.45 2.19
C LYS A 39 -9.64 -37.05 0.77
N TYR A 40 -10.69 -37.66 0.22
CA TYR A 40 -11.20 -37.36 -1.11
C TYR A 40 -11.67 -35.91 -1.20
N LEU A 41 -12.53 -35.47 -0.26
CA LEU A 41 -13.04 -34.10 -0.24
C LEU A 41 -11.94 -33.07 0.02
N ASN A 42 -10.98 -33.37 0.91
CA ASN A 42 -9.81 -32.52 1.09
C ASN A 42 -9.02 -32.35 -0.22
N PHE A 43 -8.70 -33.45 -0.90
CA PHE A 43 -7.99 -33.40 -2.17
C PHE A 43 -8.78 -32.63 -3.23
N PHE A 44 -10.08 -32.90 -3.35
CA PHE A 44 -10.95 -32.24 -4.30
C PHE A 44 -10.99 -30.71 -4.09
N VAL A 45 -11.13 -30.26 -2.84
CA VAL A 45 -11.12 -28.82 -2.51
C VAL A 45 -9.76 -28.20 -2.82
N VAL A 46 -8.66 -28.85 -2.43
CA VAL A 46 -7.29 -28.34 -2.65
C VAL A 46 -6.98 -28.17 -4.15
N GLU A 47 -7.38 -29.12 -4.98
CA GLU A 47 -7.21 -29.04 -6.44
C GLU A 47 -8.07 -27.95 -7.10
N ASN A 48 -9.15 -27.52 -6.45
CA ASN A 48 -10.12 -26.57 -7.00
C ASN A 48 -10.17 -25.22 -6.27
N TYR A 49 -9.19 -24.87 -5.42
CA TYR A 49 -9.22 -23.63 -4.64
C TYR A 49 -9.49 -22.36 -5.44
N GLU A 50 -8.88 -22.23 -6.63
CA GLU A 50 -9.06 -21.05 -7.47
C GLU A 50 -10.49 -20.87 -7.99
N ARG A 51 -11.33 -21.92 -7.86
CA ARG A 51 -12.70 -21.97 -8.36
C ARG A 51 -13.73 -21.97 -7.24
N LEU A 52 -13.29 -21.97 -5.99
CA LEU A 52 -14.14 -22.02 -4.80
C LEU A 52 -14.13 -20.66 -4.10
N PRO A 53 -15.22 -20.30 -3.40
CA PRO A 53 -15.21 -19.17 -2.48
C PRO A 53 -14.03 -19.27 -1.51
N LYS A 54 -13.38 -18.15 -1.24
CA LYS A 54 -12.22 -18.03 -0.32
C LYS A 54 -12.57 -17.06 0.81
N SER A 55 -11.86 -17.14 1.93
CA SER A 55 -11.97 -16.12 2.98
C SER A 55 -11.31 -14.83 2.52
N GLU A 56 -11.98 -13.69 2.72
CA GLU A 56 -11.42 -12.38 2.43
C GLU A 56 -10.27 -12.08 3.40
N ALA A 57 -9.13 -11.65 2.87
CA ALA A 57 -8.01 -11.20 3.68
C ALA A 57 -8.31 -9.79 4.22
N ILE A 58 -8.29 -9.65 5.54
CA ILE A 58 -8.41 -8.37 6.23
C ILE A 58 -7.03 -7.71 6.27
N GLU A 59 -6.04 -8.44 6.76
CA GLU A 59 -4.69 -7.93 6.95
C GLU A 59 -3.65 -8.90 6.43
N ILE A 60 -2.65 -8.40 5.71
CA ILE A 60 -1.48 -9.15 5.26
C ILE A 60 -0.23 -8.43 5.74
N LYS A 61 0.67 -9.15 6.39
CA LYS A 61 2.02 -8.67 6.67
C LYS A 61 3.02 -9.63 6.07
N ILE A 62 3.99 -9.11 5.34
CA ILE A 62 5.09 -9.94 4.84
C ILE A 62 6.41 -9.20 5.02
N SER A 63 7.42 -9.89 5.51
CA SER A 63 8.75 -9.33 5.66
C SER A 63 9.86 -10.27 5.24
N SER A 64 10.95 -9.68 4.74
CA SER A 64 12.19 -10.41 4.45
C SER A 64 13.40 -9.61 4.89
N CYS A 65 14.43 -10.31 5.36
CA CYS A 65 15.70 -9.70 5.75
C CYS A 65 16.84 -10.52 5.15
N TYR A 66 17.67 -9.89 4.33
CA TYR A 66 18.89 -10.49 3.82
C TYR A 66 20.02 -10.33 4.84
N ARG A 67 20.76 -11.41 5.05
CA ARG A 67 21.95 -11.45 5.90
C ARG A 67 23.07 -12.13 5.13
N GLU A 68 24.14 -11.40 4.84
CA GLU A 68 25.26 -11.86 3.99
C GLU A 68 25.86 -13.21 4.39
N ASN A 69 25.80 -13.56 5.67
CA ASN A 69 26.40 -14.77 6.22
C ASN A 69 25.40 -15.94 6.41
N GLU A 70 24.16 -15.80 5.95
CA GLU A 70 23.14 -16.86 6.08
C GLU A 70 22.96 -17.62 4.75
N PRO A 71 23.02 -18.96 4.75
CA PRO A 71 22.85 -19.77 3.53
C PRO A 71 21.37 -19.93 3.11
N PHE A 72 20.46 -19.21 3.76
CA PHE A 72 19.02 -19.30 3.54
C PHE A 72 18.43 -17.89 3.45
N LYS A 73 17.29 -17.79 2.77
CA LYS A 73 16.39 -16.65 2.84
C LYS A 73 15.28 -16.92 3.84
N ARG A 74 15.00 -15.94 4.68
CA ARG A 74 13.91 -15.98 5.66
C ARG A 74 12.82 -15.01 5.25
N VAL A 75 11.59 -15.53 5.21
CA VAL A 75 10.38 -14.72 5.03
C VAL A 75 9.44 -14.96 6.19
N GLU A 76 8.97 -13.88 6.78
CA GLU A 76 7.91 -13.87 7.79
C GLU A 76 6.62 -13.43 7.09
N PHE A 77 5.54 -14.19 7.30
CA PHE A 77 4.25 -13.91 6.69
C PHE A 77 3.16 -14.07 7.74
N SER A 78 2.27 -13.09 7.83
CA SER A 78 1.01 -13.25 8.54
C SER A 78 -0.17 -12.81 7.69
N CYS A 79 -1.31 -13.45 7.91
CA CYS A 79 -2.56 -13.12 7.27
C CYS A 79 -3.71 -13.29 8.26
N ILE A 80 -4.54 -12.26 8.36
CA ILE A 80 -5.76 -12.27 9.17
C ILE A 80 -6.95 -12.27 8.21
N CYS A 81 -7.84 -13.24 8.40
CA CYS A 81 -9.14 -13.34 7.74
C CYS A 81 -10.23 -13.36 8.82
N ALA A 82 -11.50 -13.24 8.43
CA ALA A 82 -12.62 -13.17 9.37
C ALA A 82 -12.68 -14.34 10.38
N ASP A 83 -12.25 -15.52 9.96
CA ASP A 83 -12.36 -16.78 10.70
C ASP A 83 -11.01 -17.37 11.13
N LYS A 84 -9.90 -16.75 10.74
CA LYS A 84 -8.57 -17.36 10.85
C LYS A 84 -7.46 -16.32 10.94
N SER A 85 -6.47 -16.58 11.80
CA SER A 85 -5.19 -15.89 11.78
C SER A 85 -4.08 -16.90 11.51
N ILE A 86 -3.12 -16.50 10.69
CA ILE A 86 -2.01 -17.34 10.24
C ILE A 86 -0.72 -16.57 10.44
N GLU A 87 0.26 -17.23 11.03
CA GLU A 87 1.64 -16.75 11.12
C GLU A 87 2.57 -17.85 10.62
N ILE A 88 3.51 -17.48 9.75
CA ILE A 88 4.45 -18.39 9.11
C ILE A 88 5.82 -17.77 9.15
N LEU A 89 6.77 -18.55 9.64
CA LEU A 89 8.18 -18.33 9.43
C LEU A 89 8.68 -19.41 8.46
N GLU A 90 9.16 -19.01 7.30
CA GLU A 90 9.65 -19.94 6.27
C GLU A 90 11.08 -19.59 5.85
N ASP A 91 11.99 -20.54 6.11
CA ASP A 91 13.39 -20.48 5.72
C ASP A 91 13.60 -21.36 4.48
N VAL A 92 14.21 -20.80 3.43
CA VAL A 92 14.51 -21.51 2.18
C VAL A 92 15.99 -21.42 1.89
N VAL A 93 16.65 -22.57 1.76
CA VAL A 93 18.08 -22.64 1.41
C VAL A 93 18.29 -22.16 -0.02
N ILE A 94 19.29 -21.29 -0.21
CA ILE A 94 19.67 -20.80 -1.54
C ILE A 94 20.41 -21.93 -2.26
N GLY A 95 19.68 -22.74 -3.03
CA GLY A 95 20.25 -23.78 -3.90
C GLY A 95 20.79 -23.20 -5.21
N GLY A 96 21.67 -23.93 -5.89
CA GLY A 96 22.26 -23.51 -7.18
C GLY A 96 21.27 -23.39 -8.35
N ASN A 97 20.02 -23.80 -8.16
CA ASN A 97 18.93 -23.51 -9.09
C ASN A 97 18.27 -22.20 -8.64
N ASN A 98 18.27 -21.19 -9.51
CA ASN A 98 17.88 -19.81 -9.21
C ASN A 98 16.41 -19.58 -8.75
N GLU A 99 15.59 -20.62 -8.59
CA GLU A 99 14.19 -20.48 -8.19
C GLU A 99 14.02 -20.70 -6.68
N ILE A 100 13.78 -19.61 -5.95
CA ILE A 100 13.47 -19.64 -4.51
C ILE A 100 11.96 -19.68 -4.34
N ILE A 101 11.44 -20.76 -3.78
CA ILE A 101 9.99 -20.98 -3.59
C ILE A 101 9.70 -21.07 -2.09
N PHE A 102 8.64 -20.39 -1.65
CA PHE A 102 8.11 -20.44 -0.28
C PHE A 102 6.81 -21.26 -0.27
N PRO A 103 6.87 -22.60 -0.25
CA PRO A 103 5.71 -23.44 -0.47
C PRO A 103 4.61 -23.25 0.57
N LYS A 104 4.93 -22.97 1.85
CA LYS A 104 3.90 -22.73 2.85
C LYS A 104 3.19 -21.42 2.58
N ILE A 105 3.93 -20.32 2.38
CA ILE A 105 3.35 -19.00 2.08
C ILE A 105 2.53 -19.05 0.79
N LYS A 106 3.09 -19.62 -0.29
CA LYS A 106 2.40 -19.83 -1.58
C LYS A 106 1.09 -20.61 -1.40
N ARG A 107 1.08 -21.67 -0.60
CA ARG A 107 -0.15 -22.43 -0.33
C ARG A 107 -1.21 -21.53 0.29
N TYR A 108 -0.86 -20.72 1.29
CA TYR A 108 -1.84 -19.88 1.97
C TYR A 108 -2.33 -18.71 1.12
N LEU A 109 -1.46 -18.07 0.34
CA LEU A 109 -1.88 -17.02 -0.60
C LEU A 109 -2.90 -17.52 -1.64
N ARG A 110 -2.91 -18.83 -1.94
CA ARG A 110 -3.95 -19.45 -2.80
C ARG A 110 -5.28 -19.70 -2.09
N GLU A 111 -5.26 -19.83 -0.76
CA GLU A 111 -6.44 -20.13 0.07
C GLU A 111 -7.26 -18.88 0.44
N VAL A 112 -6.73 -17.68 0.18
CA VAL A 112 -7.36 -16.40 0.57
C VAL A 112 -7.74 -15.58 -0.64
N ASP A 113 -8.79 -14.78 -0.51
CA ASP A 113 -9.15 -13.75 -1.48
C ASP A 113 -8.40 -12.45 -1.16
N LEU A 114 -7.66 -11.95 -2.14
CA LEU A 114 -6.84 -10.73 -2.06
C LEU A 114 -7.41 -9.58 -2.90
N THR A 115 -8.63 -9.72 -3.41
CA THR A 115 -9.26 -8.71 -4.29
C THR A 115 -9.51 -7.39 -3.56
N ASN A 116 -9.96 -7.47 -2.31
CA ASN A 116 -10.23 -6.34 -1.43
C ASN A 116 -9.57 -6.60 -0.08
N VAL A 117 -8.46 -5.92 0.21
CA VAL A 117 -7.71 -6.09 1.46
C VAL A 117 -7.75 -4.81 2.27
N GLU A 118 -8.02 -4.90 3.57
CA GLU A 118 -8.06 -3.71 4.42
C GLU A 118 -6.65 -3.16 4.68
N SER A 119 -5.68 -4.02 4.99
CA SER A 119 -4.33 -3.59 5.29
C SER A 119 -3.27 -4.54 4.71
N VAL A 120 -2.30 -3.98 4.00
CA VAL A 120 -1.12 -4.70 3.50
C VAL A 120 0.13 -3.98 3.99
N GLU A 121 0.95 -4.70 4.75
CA GLU A 121 2.25 -4.22 5.23
C GLU A 121 3.38 -5.08 4.65
N ILE A 122 4.31 -4.44 3.94
CA ILE A 122 5.47 -5.08 3.35
C ILE A 122 6.72 -4.45 3.95
N SER A 123 7.64 -5.27 4.45
CA SER A 123 8.92 -4.78 4.95
C SER A 123 10.07 -5.60 4.40
N THR A 124 11.04 -4.96 3.76
CA THR A 124 12.24 -5.65 3.27
C THR A 124 13.51 -4.90 3.62
N VAL A 125 14.54 -5.66 4.00
CA VAL A 125 15.88 -5.18 4.28
C VAL A 125 16.89 -5.99 3.45
N GLY A 126 17.54 -5.36 2.48
CA GLY A 126 18.55 -6.03 1.65
C GLY A 126 18.00 -7.08 0.68
N ASP A 127 16.67 -7.21 0.55
CA ASP A 127 16.02 -8.19 -0.32
C ASP A 127 14.84 -7.56 -1.07
N SER A 128 14.27 -8.27 -2.04
CA SER A 128 13.09 -7.88 -2.81
C SER A 128 12.07 -9.02 -2.96
N ILE A 129 12.39 -10.21 -2.44
CA ILE A 129 11.64 -11.44 -2.67
C ILE A 129 10.17 -11.37 -2.25
N VAL A 130 9.83 -10.54 -1.26
CA VAL A 130 8.43 -10.35 -0.81
C VAL A 130 7.53 -9.80 -1.91
N PHE A 131 8.04 -8.92 -2.77
CA PHE A 131 7.30 -8.41 -3.92
C PHE A 131 7.04 -9.51 -4.94
N ASP A 132 8.03 -10.36 -5.20
CA ASP A 132 7.92 -11.50 -6.12
C ASP A 132 6.99 -12.59 -5.59
N ILE A 133 6.95 -12.78 -4.26
CA ILE A 133 6.00 -13.71 -3.60
C ILE A 133 4.57 -13.21 -3.74
N LEU A 134 4.30 -11.93 -3.49
CA LEU A 134 2.94 -11.39 -3.50
C LEU A 134 2.40 -11.11 -4.90
N SER A 135 3.25 -10.63 -5.82
CA SER A 135 2.81 -10.13 -7.14
C SER A 135 1.92 -11.12 -7.91
N PRO A 136 2.18 -12.45 -7.94
CA PRO A 136 1.32 -13.40 -8.65
C PRO A 136 -0.12 -13.53 -8.09
N TYR A 137 -0.36 -13.13 -6.84
CA TYR A 137 -1.65 -13.31 -6.16
C TYR A 137 -2.47 -12.02 -6.05
N ILE A 138 -1.85 -10.86 -6.27
CA ILE A 138 -2.58 -9.60 -6.36
C ILE A 138 -3.13 -9.45 -7.78
N GLU A 139 -4.45 -9.34 -7.89
CA GLU A 139 -5.13 -9.12 -9.16
C GLU A 139 -4.91 -7.68 -9.65
N ASN A 140 -4.86 -7.52 -10.98
CA ASN A 140 -4.81 -6.20 -11.60
C ASN A 140 -6.10 -5.44 -11.29
N GLY A 141 -5.98 -4.28 -10.65
CA GLY A 141 -7.13 -3.48 -10.25
C GLY A 141 -7.69 -3.82 -8.88
N GLY A 142 -6.99 -4.63 -8.08
CA GLY A 142 -7.35 -4.87 -6.68
C GLY A 142 -7.44 -3.57 -5.86
N THR A 143 -8.26 -3.61 -4.81
CA THR A 143 -8.42 -2.51 -3.85
C THR A 143 -7.69 -2.87 -2.56
N ILE A 144 -6.82 -1.97 -2.10
CA ILE A 144 -6.17 -2.09 -0.79
C ILE A 144 -6.49 -0.82 -0.01
N LYS A 145 -7.17 -0.91 1.13
CA LYS A 145 -7.52 0.30 1.88
C LYS A 145 -6.25 1.00 2.39
N SER A 146 -5.38 0.28 3.10
CA SER A 146 -4.11 0.80 3.60
C SER A 146 -2.94 -0.02 3.10
N LEU A 147 -2.01 0.59 2.37
CA LEU A 147 -0.78 -0.04 1.88
C LEU A 147 0.45 0.63 2.49
N THR A 148 1.19 -0.13 3.29
CA THR A 148 2.47 0.29 3.88
C THR A 148 3.60 -0.53 3.30
N ILE A 149 4.60 0.13 2.71
CA ILE A 149 5.82 -0.52 2.18
C ILE A 149 7.04 0.13 2.80
N THR A 150 7.87 -0.69 3.45
CA THR A 150 9.22 -0.33 3.88
C THR A 150 10.23 -1.10 3.03
N ALA A 151 11.04 -0.41 2.24
CA ALA A 151 12.01 -1.04 1.32
C ALA A 151 13.42 -0.50 1.55
N ASN A 152 14.14 -1.06 2.53
CA ASN A 152 15.47 -0.62 2.89
C ASN A 152 16.54 -1.44 2.14
N LYS A 153 17.46 -0.77 1.44
CA LYS A 153 18.51 -1.40 0.63
C LYS A 153 17.95 -2.48 -0.32
N CYS A 154 16.78 -2.24 -0.89
CA CYS A 154 16.11 -3.17 -1.78
C CYS A 154 16.89 -3.27 -3.11
N PRO A 155 17.36 -4.46 -3.52
CA PRO A 155 18.26 -4.61 -4.66
C PRO A 155 17.54 -4.58 -6.01
N SER A 156 16.20 -4.58 -6.04
CA SER A 156 15.42 -4.70 -7.27
C SER A 156 14.25 -3.70 -7.28
N PHE A 157 14.41 -2.61 -8.02
CA PHE A 157 13.29 -1.70 -8.29
C PHE A 157 12.23 -2.36 -9.19
N SER A 158 12.64 -3.24 -10.11
CA SER A 158 11.72 -3.91 -11.02
C SER A 158 10.75 -4.85 -10.30
N SER A 159 11.20 -5.60 -9.29
CA SER A 159 10.31 -6.44 -8.46
C SER A 159 9.27 -5.59 -7.71
N PHE A 160 9.71 -4.49 -7.09
CA PHE A 160 8.80 -3.51 -6.47
C PHE A 160 7.81 -2.94 -7.48
N SER A 161 8.30 -2.51 -8.65
CA SER A 161 7.47 -1.92 -9.69
C SER A 161 6.43 -2.90 -10.22
N ASN A 162 6.83 -4.15 -10.50
CA ASN A 162 5.92 -5.20 -10.97
C ASN A 162 4.80 -5.52 -9.98
N PHE A 163 5.07 -5.34 -8.67
CA PHE A 163 4.05 -5.46 -7.63
C PHE A 163 3.14 -4.22 -7.60
N ILE A 164 3.74 -3.02 -7.49
CA ILE A 164 2.98 -1.79 -7.25
C ILE A 164 2.08 -1.42 -8.44
N GLN A 165 2.51 -1.74 -9.67
CA GLN A 165 1.76 -1.45 -10.90
C GLN A 165 0.43 -2.22 -11.02
N LYS A 166 0.20 -3.25 -10.18
CA LYS A 166 -1.06 -4.01 -10.17
C LYS A 166 -2.14 -3.38 -9.30
N ILE A 167 -1.74 -2.49 -8.38
CA ILE A 167 -2.61 -1.95 -7.34
C ILE A 167 -3.18 -0.62 -7.83
N ARG A 168 -4.48 -0.57 -8.10
CA ARG A 168 -5.12 0.60 -8.70
C ARG A 168 -5.83 1.51 -7.72
N TYR A 169 -6.36 0.95 -6.64
CA TYR A 169 -7.16 1.71 -5.68
C TYR A 169 -6.56 1.56 -4.28
N VAL A 170 -6.07 2.68 -3.73
CA VAL A 170 -5.52 2.76 -2.38
C VAL A 170 -6.05 4.00 -1.68
N GLU A 171 -6.57 3.85 -0.46
CA GLU A 171 -7.04 4.99 0.36
C GLU A 171 -5.85 5.64 1.08
N VAL A 172 -5.02 4.83 1.74
CA VAL A 172 -3.84 5.28 2.49
C VAL A 172 -2.59 4.60 1.94
N LEU A 173 -1.68 5.39 1.36
CA LEU A 173 -0.41 4.90 0.84
C LEU A 173 0.77 5.41 1.67
N ILE A 174 1.53 4.50 2.28
CA ILE A 174 2.71 4.81 3.09
C ILE A 174 3.93 4.09 2.55
N PHE A 175 4.84 4.83 1.93
CA PHE A 175 6.17 4.39 1.58
C PHE A 175 7.18 4.92 2.60
N SER A 176 7.75 4.01 3.38
CA SER A 176 8.73 4.31 4.41
C SER A 176 10.13 3.88 3.97
N LYS A 177 11.09 4.81 4.01
CA LYS A 177 12.50 4.54 3.75
C LYS A 177 12.77 3.80 2.43
N LEU A 178 12.16 4.22 1.32
CA LEU A 178 12.49 3.65 0.00
C LEU A 178 13.98 3.89 -0.31
N CYS A 179 14.80 2.84 -0.24
CA CYS A 179 16.23 2.83 -0.56
C CYS A 179 16.47 1.72 -1.61
N PHE A 180 16.63 2.10 -2.88
CA PHE A 180 16.98 1.22 -4.01
C PHE A 180 18.41 1.53 -4.50
N PRO A 181 19.45 1.12 -3.75
CA PRO A 181 20.83 1.51 -4.05
C PRO A 181 21.27 1.00 -5.43
N ASN A 182 21.94 1.86 -6.20
CA ASN A 182 22.48 1.56 -7.53
C ASN A 182 21.42 1.07 -8.54
N GLN A 183 20.14 1.39 -8.33
CA GLN A 183 19.07 1.11 -9.29
C GLN A 183 18.73 2.39 -10.06
N GLU A 184 18.58 2.28 -11.38
CA GLU A 184 18.04 3.36 -12.20
C GLU A 184 16.51 3.34 -12.13
N ILE A 185 15.92 4.43 -11.64
CA ILE A 185 14.47 4.63 -11.65
C ILE A 185 14.14 5.57 -12.80
N PRO A 186 13.20 5.23 -13.70
CA PRO A 186 12.79 6.12 -14.78
C PRO A 186 12.34 7.48 -14.24
N SER A 187 12.83 8.56 -14.83
CA SER A 187 12.50 9.93 -14.38
C SER A 187 11.04 10.31 -14.59
N ASP A 188 10.34 9.58 -15.45
CA ASP A 188 8.91 9.71 -15.76
C ASP A 188 8.06 8.59 -15.16
N TYR A 189 8.61 7.83 -14.20
CA TYR A 189 7.88 6.77 -13.50
C TYR A 189 6.66 7.33 -12.78
N VAL A 190 5.52 6.66 -12.91
CA VAL A 190 4.25 7.06 -12.30
C VAL A 190 3.66 5.90 -11.50
N LEU A 191 2.97 6.24 -10.41
CA LEU A 191 2.20 5.28 -9.63
C LEU A 191 0.80 5.13 -10.27
N PRO A 192 0.25 3.90 -10.33
CA PRO A 192 -1.01 3.63 -11.03
C PRO A 192 -2.27 4.00 -10.23
N MET A 193 -2.13 4.50 -9.00
CA MET A 193 -3.25 4.67 -8.07
C MET A 193 -4.13 5.86 -8.44
N ILE A 194 -5.45 5.63 -8.45
CA ILE A 194 -6.47 6.63 -8.81
C ILE A 194 -7.67 6.58 -7.85
N ASP A 195 -8.47 7.65 -7.91
CA ASP A 195 -9.78 7.90 -7.31
C ASP A 195 -9.85 7.90 -5.77
N LYS A 196 -9.35 6.87 -5.09
CA LYS A 196 -9.69 6.60 -3.68
C LYS A 196 -8.71 7.17 -2.65
N MET A 197 -7.60 7.76 -3.07
CA MET A 197 -6.53 8.12 -2.14
C MET A 197 -6.86 9.36 -1.33
N THR A 198 -6.83 9.23 0.00
CA THR A 198 -7.01 10.34 0.95
C THR A 198 -5.69 10.74 1.60
N ASN A 199 -4.74 9.79 1.70
CA ASN A 199 -3.47 9.98 2.39
C ASN A 199 -2.30 9.42 1.57
N LEU A 200 -1.30 10.27 1.32
CA LEU A 200 -0.04 9.91 0.70
C LEU A 200 1.12 10.25 1.63
N HIS A 201 1.92 9.25 2.00
CA HIS A 201 3.18 9.44 2.71
C HIS A 201 4.30 8.74 1.95
N ILE A 202 5.23 9.51 1.40
CA ILE A 202 6.46 8.99 0.80
C ILE A 202 7.66 9.52 1.56
N THR A 203 8.51 8.63 2.04
CA THR A 203 9.86 8.91 2.54
C THR A 203 10.85 8.07 1.77
N GLU A 204 11.71 8.71 0.99
CA GLU A 204 12.79 8.04 0.26
C GLU A 204 14.15 8.32 0.89
N CYS A 205 15.10 7.43 0.63
CA CYS A 205 16.47 7.58 1.06
C CYS A 205 17.25 8.55 0.17
N SER A 206 18.32 9.13 0.71
CA SER A 206 19.21 10.07 0.02
C SER A 206 19.81 9.53 -1.28
N CYS A 207 19.99 8.20 -1.39
CA CYS A 207 20.56 7.53 -2.56
C CYS A 207 19.51 7.16 -3.62
N THR A 208 18.22 7.37 -3.35
CA THR A 208 17.11 7.00 -4.21
C THR A 208 16.44 8.26 -4.77
N HIS A 209 16.10 8.23 -6.05
CA HIS A 209 15.40 9.31 -6.75
C HIS A 209 14.08 8.76 -7.30
N PHE A 210 13.21 8.29 -6.40
CA PHE A 210 11.94 7.66 -6.76
C PHE A 210 10.87 8.71 -7.04
N VAL A 211 10.78 9.72 -6.18
CA VAL A 211 9.85 10.83 -6.35
C VAL A 211 10.29 11.72 -7.52
N ASN A 212 9.34 12.02 -8.39
CA ASN A 212 9.49 13.00 -9.46
C ASN A 212 8.24 13.87 -9.56
N LYS A 213 8.39 15.02 -10.22
CA LYS A 213 7.30 16.00 -10.37
C LYS A 213 6.04 15.42 -10.99
N LYS A 214 6.18 14.66 -12.07
CA LYS A 214 5.05 14.10 -12.81
C LYS A 214 4.23 13.16 -11.92
N MET A 215 4.89 12.23 -11.22
CA MET A 215 4.25 11.30 -10.29
C MET A 215 3.38 12.01 -9.25
N ILE A 216 3.92 13.03 -8.58
CA ILE A 216 3.20 13.71 -7.49
C ILE A 216 1.98 14.46 -8.02
N LEU A 217 2.14 15.18 -9.14
CA LEU A 217 1.04 15.93 -9.73
C LEU A 217 -0.04 15.00 -10.30
N ASP A 218 0.35 13.90 -10.97
CA ASP A 218 -0.58 12.90 -11.49
C ASP A 218 -1.36 12.23 -10.36
N ILE A 219 -0.72 11.88 -9.23
CA ILE A 219 -1.42 11.33 -8.06
C ILE A 219 -2.42 12.35 -7.51
N PHE A 220 -2.00 13.60 -7.34
CA PHE A 220 -2.90 14.63 -6.84
C PHE A 220 -4.11 14.79 -7.77
N ASP A 221 -3.88 15.00 -9.06
CA ASP A 221 -4.94 15.23 -10.05
C ASP A 221 -5.92 14.05 -10.16
N ASN A 222 -5.45 12.82 -10.04
CA ASN A 222 -6.29 11.62 -10.14
C ASN A 222 -6.99 11.22 -8.82
N ASN A 223 -6.77 11.94 -7.71
CA ASN A 223 -7.41 11.65 -6.43
C ASN A 223 -7.97 12.94 -5.83
N GLU A 224 -9.26 13.18 -6.03
CA GLU A 224 -9.94 14.41 -5.59
C GLU A 224 -9.93 14.55 -4.06
N ASP A 225 -10.10 13.43 -3.35
CA ASP A 225 -10.15 13.34 -1.89
C ASP A 225 -8.76 13.37 -1.20
N LEU A 226 -7.67 13.52 -1.96
CA LEU A 226 -6.30 13.52 -1.40
C LEU A 226 -6.00 14.83 -0.66
N THR A 227 -6.15 14.82 0.66
CA THR A 227 -5.96 16.01 1.50
C THR A 227 -4.68 15.99 2.33
N ASP A 228 -4.17 14.80 2.66
CA ASP A 228 -2.98 14.63 3.49
C ASP A 228 -1.79 14.11 2.67
N LEU A 229 -0.81 14.96 2.43
CA LEU A 229 0.40 14.65 1.67
C LEU A 229 1.64 14.85 2.53
N THR A 230 2.47 13.82 2.67
CA THR A 230 3.80 13.89 3.28
C THR A 230 4.82 13.37 2.27
N ILE A 231 5.63 14.26 1.70
CA ILE A 231 6.61 13.90 0.67
C ILE A 231 7.98 14.34 1.16
N LEU A 232 8.74 13.41 1.73
CA LEU A 232 10.08 13.60 2.25
C LEU A 232 11.10 13.04 1.24
N SER A 233 11.43 13.88 0.26
CA SER A 233 12.29 13.58 -0.89
C SER A 233 13.26 14.72 -1.19
N LYS A 234 14.39 14.44 -1.85
CA LYS A 234 15.27 15.50 -2.38
C LYS A 234 14.61 16.27 -3.54
N CYS A 235 13.69 15.63 -4.26
CA CYS A 235 12.92 16.25 -5.32
C CYS A 235 11.88 17.21 -4.69
N THR A 236 11.93 18.49 -5.05
CA THR A 236 11.04 19.54 -4.51
C THR A 236 10.53 20.49 -5.60
N ASP A 237 10.80 20.19 -6.87
CA ASP A 237 10.43 21.01 -8.03
C ASP A 237 8.91 21.01 -8.32
N PHE A 238 8.17 20.04 -7.78
CA PHE A 238 6.71 20.01 -7.80
C PHE A 238 6.05 20.96 -6.80
N LYS A 239 6.78 21.43 -5.77
CA LYS A 239 6.19 22.15 -4.61
C LYS A 239 5.27 23.30 -5.03
N GLY A 240 5.76 24.18 -5.92
CA GLY A 240 5.02 25.38 -6.31
C GLY A 240 3.70 25.03 -7.02
N GLU A 241 3.77 24.12 -7.99
CA GLU A 241 2.61 23.71 -8.78
C GLU A 241 1.59 22.92 -7.96
N LEU A 242 2.05 22.05 -7.05
CA LEU A 242 1.18 21.34 -6.12
C LEU A 242 0.42 22.31 -5.20
N ILE A 243 1.10 23.33 -4.65
CA ILE A 243 0.45 24.34 -3.82
C ILE A 243 -0.61 25.12 -4.61
N GLU A 244 -0.32 25.49 -5.86
CA GLU A 244 -1.32 26.15 -6.72
C GLU A 244 -2.54 25.26 -6.97
N LYS A 245 -2.34 23.98 -7.29
CA LYS A 245 -3.45 23.03 -7.47
C LYS A 245 -4.28 22.84 -6.19
N ILE A 246 -3.65 22.76 -5.03
CA ILE A 246 -4.36 22.72 -3.72
C ILE A 246 -5.21 23.98 -3.54
N LYS A 247 -4.64 25.16 -3.82
CA LYS A 247 -5.39 26.43 -3.74
C LYS A 247 -6.58 26.43 -4.70
N GLU A 248 -6.40 25.96 -5.92
CA GLU A 248 -7.47 25.87 -6.92
C GLU A 248 -8.63 25.01 -6.41
N ARG A 249 -8.35 23.82 -5.86
CA ARG A 249 -9.39 22.96 -5.24
C ARG A 249 -10.11 23.68 -4.10
N GLU A 250 -9.37 24.30 -3.19
CA GLU A 250 -9.95 25.01 -2.04
C GLU A 250 -10.75 26.27 -2.40
N ILE A 251 -10.43 26.90 -3.54
CA ILE A 251 -11.14 28.10 -3.99
C ILE A 251 -12.50 27.75 -4.59
N MET A 252 -12.65 26.55 -5.17
CA MET A 252 -13.86 26.05 -5.81
C MET A 252 -14.89 25.57 -4.75
N CYS A 253 -15.76 26.45 -4.22
CA CYS A 253 -16.96 26.05 -3.45
C CYS A 253 -18.15 26.01 -4.43
N TYR A 254 -18.68 24.81 -4.69
CA TYR A 254 -19.90 24.58 -5.49
C TYR A 254 -21.17 24.59 -4.64
N ASP A 255 -21.21 25.40 -3.58
CA ASP A 255 -22.26 25.38 -2.54
C ASP A 255 -22.45 24.01 -1.84
N ASP A 256 -21.53 23.06 -2.06
CA ASP A 256 -21.47 21.81 -1.32
C ASP A 256 -20.58 21.96 -0.07
N GLU A 257 -21.14 21.56 1.06
CA GLU A 257 -20.53 21.65 2.38
C GLU A 257 -19.28 20.78 2.55
N THR A 258 -19.05 19.84 1.65
CA THR A 258 -17.89 18.92 1.61
C THR A 258 -16.66 19.53 0.96
N ASN A 259 -16.76 20.65 0.25
CA ASN A 259 -15.64 21.23 -0.53
C ASN A 259 -14.61 22.04 0.29
N HIS A 260 -14.67 21.97 1.62
CA HIS A 260 -13.74 22.70 2.49
C HIS A 260 -13.03 21.73 3.40
N ASP A 261 -12.05 21.06 2.80
CA ASP A 261 -11.19 20.14 3.50
C ASP A 261 -10.08 20.87 4.24
N LYS A 262 -9.32 20.08 4.98
CA LYS A 262 -8.08 20.53 5.60
C LYS A 262 -6.95 19.88 4.84
N TYR A 263 -6.31 20.64 3.97
CA TYR A 263 -5.11 20.15 3.30
C TYR A 263 -3.90 20.24 4.23
N VAL A 264 -3.14 19.17 4.29
CA VAL A 264 -1.85 19.12 4.98
C VAL A 264 -0.80 18.68 3.98
N LEU A 265 0.18 19.55 3.73
CA LEU A 265 1.34 19.26 2.89
C LEU A 265 2.60 19.32 3.75
N CYS A 266 3.21 18.16 3.97
CA CYS A 266 4.46 18.01 4.69
C CYS A 266 5.61 17.77 3.71
N LEU A 267 6.63 18.62 3.78
CA LEU A 267 7.80 18.64 2.90
C LEU A 267 9.09 18.69 3.70
N PRO A 268 10.26 18.35 3.13
CA PRO A 268 11.53 18.55 3.81
C PRO A 268 11.89 20.05 3.88
N GLU A 269 12.50 20.44 4.98
CA GLU A 269 13.14 21.75 5.14
C GLU A 269 14.47 21.75 4.37
N THR A 270 14.50 22.44 3.22
CA THR A 270 15.72 22.61 2.43
C THR A 270 16.59 23.77 2.92
N CYS A 271 15.96 24.77 3.53
CA CYS A 271 16.60 25.95 4.11
C CYS A 271 15.68 26.54 5.18
N ARG A 272 16.24 27.35 6.09
CA ARG A 272 15.45 28.03 7.12
C ARG A 272 14.34 28.84 6.46
N ILE A 273 13.11 28.53 6.84
CA ILE A 273 11.94 29.12 6.23
C ILE A 273 11.62 30.45 6.88
N ASP A 274 11.30 31.43 6.03
CA ASP A 274 10.64 32.66 6.45
C ASP A 274 9.15 32.48 6.17
N PRO A 275 8.32 32.26 7.21
CA PRO A 275 6.89 32.05 7.04
C PRO A 275 6.21 33.18 6.26
N GLN A 276 6.61 34.44 6.51
CA GLN A 276 6.00 35.59 5.84
C GLN A 276 6.32 35.58 4.36
N ARG A 277 7.55 35.21 3.99
CA ARG A 277 7.97 35.11 2.59
C ARG A 277 7.23 33.99 1.86
N GLU A 278 7.09 32.81 2.45
CA GLU A 278 6.30 31.72 1.84
C GLU A 278 4.82 32.11 1.72
N TYR A 279 4.25 32.77 2.74
CA TYR A 279 2.88 33.29 2.67
C TYR A 279 2.69 34.28 1.52
N VAL A 280 3.55 35.29 1.41
CA VAL A 280 3.47 36.28 0.33
C VAL A 280 3.60 35.60 -1.03
N LYS A 281 4.51 34.62 -1.13
CA LYS A 281 4.80 33.90 -2.37
C LYS A 281 3.62 33.07 -2.88
N TYR A 282 2.89 32.38 -2.02
CA TYR A 282 1.86 31.42 -2.46
C TYR A 282 0.42 31.82 -2.14
N PHE A 283 0.16 32.62 -1.09
CA PHE A 283 -1.20 32.73 -0.53
C PHE A 283 -1.79 34.14 -0.46
N SER A 284 -0.99 35.18 -0.72
CA SER A 284 -1.36 36.59 -0.45
C SER A 284 -2.65 37.09 -1.13
N GLU A 285 -3.09 36.46 -2.22
CA GLU A 285 -4.27 36.91 -2.98
C GLU A 285 -5.59 36.37 -2.43
N ASN A 286 -5.61 35.14 -1.88
CA ASN A 286 -6.85 34.39 -1.64
C ASN A 286 -7.07 33.95 -0.19
N PHE A 287 -6.05 34.07 0.65
CA PHE A 287 -6.09 33.70 2.06
C PHE A 287 -5.85 34.95 2.89
N THR A 288 -6.64 35.13 3.95
CA THR A 288 -6.64 36.36 4.76
C THR A 288 -5.98 36.18 6.11
N GLU A 289 -5.91 34.95 6.58
CA GLU A 289 -5.35 34.60 7.88
C GLU A 289 -4.13 33.71 7.69
N MET A 290 -3.08 34.02 8.45
CA MET A 290 -1.85 33.24 8.52
C MET A 290 -1.48 33.03 9.97
N ARG A 291 -1.14 31.80 10.32
CA ARG A 291 -0.51 31.42 11.58
C ARG A 291 0.75 30.65 11.28
N SER A 292 1.80 30.88 12.05
CA SER A 292 3.04 30.12 11.93
C SER A 292 3.54 29.66 13.27
N ARG A 293 4.15 28.48 13.30
CA ARG A 293 4.82 27.92 14.47
C ARG A 293 6.18 27.39 14.05
N ILE A 294 7.23 27.93 14.67
CA ILE A 294 8.58 27.38 14.56
C ILE A 294 8.71 26.30 15.62
N GLY A 295 9.01 25.07 15.21
CA GLY A 295 9.08 23.91 16.09
C GLY A 295 10.49 23.36 16.21
N ALA A 296 10.67 22.43 17.15
CA ALA A 296 11.92 21.68 17.26
C ALA A 296 12.11 20.73 16.07
N PHE A 297 11.02 20.12 15.58
CA PHE A 297 11.04 19.05 14.57
C PHE A 297 10.53 19.50 13.20
N ASN A 298 9.68 20.52 13.17
CA ASN A 298 9.12 21.07 11.95
C ASN A 298 8.73 22.54 12.15
N ASP A 299 8.73 23.28 11.05
CA ASP A 299 8.14 24.61 10.98
C ASP A 299 6.79 24.52 10.25
N ILE A 300 5.76 25.13 10.81
CA ILE A 300 4.39 25.02 10.34
C ILE A 300 3.88 26.39 9.92
N ILE A 301 3.27 26.47 8.75
CA ILE A 301 2.50 27.61 8.25
C ILE A 301 1.07 27.12 8.00
N CYS A 302 0.10 27.69 8.69
CA CYS A 302 -1.32 27.46 8.45
C CYS A 302 -1.90 28.73 7.85
N VAL A 303 -2.53 28.60 6.68
CA VAL A 303 -3.28 29.69 6.06
C VAL A 303 -4.74 29.31 6.01
N SER A 304 -5.62 30.28 6.23
CA SER A 304 -7.06 30.05 6.18
C SER A 304 -7.79 31.16 5.43
N ARG A 305 -8.91 30.78 4.85
CA ARG A 305 -9.87 31.69 4.23
C ARG A 305 -11.28 31.34 4.73
N TYR A 306 -12.11 32.36 4.90
CA TYR A 306 -13.51 32.17 5.20
C TYR A 306 -14.32 32.08 3.90
N CYS A 307 -15.04 30.98 3.70
CA CYS A 307 -15.96 30.83 2.59
C CYS A 307 -17.34 31.34 3.00
N SER A 308 -17.82 32.41 2.36
CA SER A 308 -19.10 33.03 2.71
C SER A 308 -20.34 32.18 2.36
N PRO A 309 -20.42 31.54 1.16
CA PRO A 309 -21.55 30.65 0.83
C PRO A 309 -21.63 29.45 1.78
N CYS A 310 -20.51 28.75 1.92
CA CYS A 310 -20.40 27.53 2.72
C CYS A 310 -20.32 27.81 4.25
N LYS A 311 -20.13 29.07 4.69
CA LYS A 311 -19.94 29.53 6.09
C LYS A 311 -18.86 28.79 6.90
N LYS A 312 -17.86 28.22 6.23
CA LYS A 312 -16.77 27.44 6.83
C LYS A 312 -15.42 28.09 6.55
N HIS A 313 -14.43 27.78 7.40
CA HIS A 313 -13.04 28.10 7.12
C HIS A 313 -12.38 26.93 6.38
N SER A 314 -11.79 27.24 5.24
CA SER A 314 -10.82 26.39 4.55
C SER A 314 -9.44 26.59 5.20
N THR A 315 -8.65 25.54 5.33
CA THR A 315 -7.29 25.62 5.88
C THR A 315 -6.31 24.80 5.07
N ILE A 316 -5.21 25.44 4.65
CA ILE A 316 -4.05 24.77 4.08
C ILE A 316 -2.91 24.85 5.09
N THR A 317 -2.35 23.70 5.46
CA THR A 317 -1.20 23.59 6.36
C THR A 317 0.02 23.14 5.59
N LEU A 318 1.05 23.98 5.55
CA LEU A 318 2.39 23.61 5.11
C LEU A 318 3.24 23.27 6.33
N SER A 319 3.74 22.04 6.39
CA SER A 319 4.69 21.58 7.42
C SER A 319 6.03 21.28 6.77
N TYR A 320 7.10 21.86 7.30
CA TYR A 320 8.44 21.64 6.80
C TYR A 320 9.25 20.89 7.84
N MET A 321 9.48 19.61 7.60
CA MET A 321 10.22 18.72 8.49
C MET A 321 11.72 18.98 8.42
N LYS A 322 12.37 19.07 9.57
CA LYS A 322 13.83 19.24 9.63
C LYS A 322 14.53 17.94 9.25
N SER A 323 15.62 18.03 8.49
CA SER A 323 16.39 16.88 8.01
C SER A 323 16.84 15.94 9.13
N SER A 324 17.13 16.47 10.32
CA SER A 324 17.52 15.68 11.50
C SER A 324 16.47 14.65 11.94
N VAL A 325 15.22 14.76 11.48
CA VAL A 325 14.10 13.90 11.89
C VAL A 325 13.95 12.68 10.98
N PHE A 326 14.28 12.81 9.70
CA PHE A 326 14.01 11.76 8.69
C PHE A 326 15.25 11.31 7.91
N TYR A 327 16.41 11.94 8.11
CA TYR A 327 17.66 11.51 7.49
C TYR A 327 18.21 10.27 8.18
N ASP A 328 18.28 9.16 7.45
CA ASP A 328 18.96 7.94 7.87
C ASP A 328 20.34 7.86 7.18
N PRO A 329 21.45 8.14 7.90
CA PRO A 329 22.79 8.12 7.30
C PRO A 329 23.26 6.70 6.90
N SER A 330 22.50 5.65 7.20
CA SER A 330 22.93 4.26 7.03
C SER A 330 22.97 3.73 5.59
N CYS A 331 22.41 4.45 4.60
CA CYS A 331 22.66 4.13 3.19
C CYS A 331 24.00 4.76 2.69
N ASP A 332 24.61 5.74 3.39
CA ASP A 332 25.88 6.38 2.98
C ASP A 332 27.14 5.63 3.48
N SER A 333 27.01 4.75 4.48
CA SER A 333 28.16 4.10 5.15
C SER A 333 28.73 2.87 4.44
N LEU A 334 28.41 2.66 3.15
CA LEU A 334 28.82 1.49 2.36
C LEU A 334 29.31 1.85 0.93
N ILE A 335 29.70 3.11 0.69
CA ILE A 335 30.40 3.50 -0.55
C ILE A 335 31.91 3.32 -0.36
#